data_AF-A0A0R2GWK5-F1
#
_entry.id   AF-A0A0R2GWK5-F1
#
_cell.length_a   1.000
_cell.length_b   1.000
_cell.length_c   1.000
_cell.angle_alpha   90.00
_cell.angle_beta   90.00
_cell.angle_gamma   90.00
#
_symmetry.space_group_name_H-M   'P 1'
#
loop_
_entity.id
_entity.type
_entity.pdbx_description
1 polymer ?
#
loop_
_entity_poly.entity_id
_entity_poly.type
_entity_poly.pdbx_seq_one_letter_code
_entity_poly.pdbx_strand_id
1 'polypeptide(L)'
;MAFRHCPFKSSQKIGKIKLDYDKETMLMISETTNGAQPISQIINQSIEQKVNYLQELKQAVANHADQAIYALLDQKRYAAEIMHREEKANDTGVMTLVDDLTAQLSNYLSTKLINYLSQAYPFFYYEEYQLGHYRMYFGNWWDRRQFGELDVLNIRFVFDQSEYAKLAKSFELAQAGQRYNGQRIEELSKENDRLQALIDSADKRDAKKEELQAELKEASARNGLFESSKNRETREAIVAKLSELENQDEEARTAAGKIKANNQQVLELSKENTILSYERKSIVDTFGSFEDFELANRKLYASYLQSLVADGKQVEADD
;
A
#
# COMPACT_ATOMS: atom_id res chain seq x y z
N MET A 1 25.14 75.30 -32.24
CA MET A 1 25.15 75.73 -33.65
C MET A 1 24.48 74.62 -34.44
N ALA A 2 23.18 74.72 -34.75
CA ALA A 2 22.61 75.34 -35.97
C ALA A 2 23.01 74.53 -37.22
N PHE A 3 22.11 74.05 -38.09
CA PHE A 3 21.04 74.75 -38.82
C PHE A 3 19.93 73.74 -39.24
N ARG A 4 18.64 73.96 -38.90
CA ARG A 4 17.54 74.43 -39.79
C ARG A 4 17.78 74.27 -41.30
N HIS A 5 16.82 73.69 -42.03
CA HIS A 5 16.06 74.31 -43.13
C HIS A 5 15.07 73.32 -43.80
N CYS A 6 13.77 73.61 -43.68
CA CYS A 6 12.81 73.54 -44.81
C CYS A 6 12.94 74.86 -45.61
N PRO A 7 12.28 75.11 -46.78
CA PRO A 7 11.23 74.36 -47.51
C PRO A 7 11.42 74.33 -49.06
N PHE A 8 10.55 73.65 -49.82
CA PHE A 8 9.93 74.25 -51.04
C PHE A 8 8.72 73.46 -51.55
N LYS A 9 7.65 74.19 -51.88
CA LYS A 9 6.40 73.75 -52.53
C LYS A 9 6.59 73.68 -54.05
N SER A 10 5.86 72.79 -54.72
CA SER A 10 5.25 73.10 -56.03
C SER A 10 4.24 72.01 -56.44
N SER A 11 2.98 72.42 -56.57
CA SER A 11 1.86 71.62 -57.07
C SER A 11 1.90 71.51 -58.60
N GLN A 12 1.48 70.36 -59.14
CA GLN A 12 0.64 70.36 -60.35
C GLN A 12 -0.49 69.32 -60.26
N LYS A 13 -1.70 69.89 -60.36
CA LYS A 13 -3.05 69.36 -60.63
C LYS A 13 -3.09 68.53 -61.93
N ILE A 14 -4.11 67.75 -62.34
CA ILE A 14 -5.40 67.23 -61.85
C ILE A 14 -5.87 66.27 -62.96
N GLY A 15 -6.59 65.21 -62.58
CA GLY A 15 -7.60 64.54 -63.41
C GLY A 15 -7.61 63.05 -63.12
N LYS A 16 -8.69 62.38 -62.74
CA LYS A 16 -10.14 62.66 -62.69
C LYS A 16 -10.69 61.40 -61.98
N ILE A 17 -11.52 61.43 -60.95
CA ILE A 17 -13.00 61.41 -61.03
C ILE A 17 -13.56 61.31 -59.60
N LYS A 18 -14.67 62.02 -59.41
CA LYS A 18 -15.50 62.13 -58.22
C LYS A 18 -16.01 60.78 -57.69
N LEU A 19 -16.00 60.69 -56.36
CA LEU A 19 -16.97 59.95 -55.56
C LEU A 19 -18.35 60.63 -55.67
N ASP A 20 -19.40 59.82 -55.78
CA ASP A 20 -20.64 60.03 -55.05
C ASP A 20 -21.29 58.66 -54.78
N TYR A 21 -21.65 58.46 -53.51
CA TYR A 21 -22.23 57.27 -52.92
C TYR A 21 -23.64 56.98 -53.45
N ASP A 22 -24.02 55.70 -53.59
CA ASP A 22 -25.35 55.31 -53.13
C ASP A 22 -25.45 53.85 -52.68
N LYS A 23 -26.40 53.68 -51.77
CA LYS A 23 -26.73 52.56 -50.89
C LYS A 23 -26.88 51.22 -51.60
N GLU A 24 -26.12 50.21 -51.16
CA GLU A 24 -26.60 48.83 -51.01
C GLU A 24 -25.57 47.99 -50.22
N THR A 25 -25.42 48.35 -48.95
CA THR A 25 -24.74 47.52 -47.95
C THR A 25 -25.79 46.63 -47.28
N MET A 26 -26.25 45.55 -47.93
CA MET A 26 -26.95 44.47 -47.21
C MET A 26 -27.05 43.16 -48.00
N LEU A 27 -25.95 42.41 -48.08
CA LEU A 27 -25.88 40.94 -47.93
C LEU A 27 -24.47 40.50 -48.35
N MET A 28 -24.05 39.34 -47.83
CA MET A 28 -22.78 38.64 -48.10
C MET A 28 -21.63 39.03 -47.19
N ILE A 29 -21.80 38.68 -45.91
CA ILE A 29 -20.68 38.17 -45.11
C ILE A 29 -20.40 36.76 -45.64
N SER A 30 -19.53 36.62 -46.64
CA SER A 30 -18.94 35.33 -46.99
C SER A 30 -17.54 35.27 -46.40
N GLU A 31 -17.46 34.55 -45.28
CA GLU A 31 -16.37 33.65 -44.91
C GLU A 31 -14.96 34.18 -45.08
N THR A 32 -14.43 34.71 -43.97
CA THR A 32 -13.00 34.61 -43.70
C THR A 32 -12.84 34.14 -42.25
N THR A 33 -12.82 32.83 -42.06
CA THR A 33 -12.36 32.22 -40.80
C THR A 33 -11.36 31.12 -41.08
N ASN A 34 -10.12 31.43 -40.72
CA ASN A 34 -8.99 30.55 -40.49
C ASN A 34 -9.40 29.15 -39.96
N GLY A 35 -8.95 28.09 -40.64
CA GLY A 35 -8.25 26.93 -40.05
C GLY A 35 -8.84 26.13 -38.88
N ALA A 36 -10.10 26.30 -38.50
CA ALA A 36 -10.76 25.50 -37.46
C ALA A 36 -11.72 24.49 -38.10
N GLN A 37 -11.57 23.20 -37.79
CA GLN A 37 -12.56 22.21 -38.20
C GLN A 37 -13.94 22.61 -37.64
N PRO A 38 -15.03 22.47 -38.41
CA PRO A 38 -16.36 22.73 -37.92
C PRO A 38 -16.66 21.82 -36.72
N ILE A 39 -17.31 22.37 -35.68
CA ILE A 39 -17.60 21.68 -34.41
C ILE A 39 -18.33 20.34 -34.66
N SER A 40 -19.18 20.26 -35.69
CA SER A 40 -19.87 19.04 -36.09
C SER A 40 -18.91 17.91 -36.52
N GLN A 41 -17.80 18.23 -37.19
CA GLN A 41 -16.78 17.23 -37.55
C GLN A 41 -16.04 16.72 -36.31
N ILE A 42 -15.70 17.60 -35.37
CA ILE A 42 -15.04 17.22 -34.11
C ILE A 42 -15.94 16.29 -33.28
N ILE A 43 -17.24 16.61 -33.18
CA ILE A 43 -18.22 15.77 -32.50
C ILE A 43 -18.35 14.40 -33.17
N ASN A 44 -18.50 14.36 -34.50
CA ASN A 44 -18.62 13.10 -35.23
C ASN A 44 -17.38 12.22 -35.09
N GLN A 45 -16.18 12.81 -35.19
CA GLN A 45 -14.92 12.08 -34.96
C GLN A 45 -14.85 11.48 -33.56
N SER A 46 -15.26 12.24 -32.53
CA SER A 46 -15.29 11.72 -31.15
C SER A 46 -16.31 10.58 -30.99
N ILE A 47 -17.49 10.68 -31.60
CA ILE A 47 -18.50 9.61 -31.58
C ILE A 47 -17.96 8.36 -32.27
N GLU A 48 -17.36 8.50 -33.45
CA GLU A 48 -16.76 7.39 -34.20
C GLU A 48 -15.66 6.69 -33.39
N GLN A 49 -14.77 7.44 -32.74
CA GLN A 49 -13.75 6.89 -31.84
C GLN A 49 -14.37 6.05 -30.72
N LYS A 50 -15.46 6.54 -30.10
CA LYS A 50 -16.17 5.83 -29.05
C LYS A 50 -16.84 4.55 -29.53
N VAL A 51 -17.51 4.62 -30.67
CA VAL A 51 -18.15 3.45 -31.28
C VAL A 51 -17.11 2.40 -31.65
N ASN A 52 -15.99 2.80 -32.25
CA ASN A 52 -14.91 1.90 -32.63
C ASN A 52 -14.31 1.20 -31.41
N TYR A 53 -14.01 1.93 -30.33
CA TYR A 53 -13.51 1.35 -29.08
C TYR A 53 -14.45 0.28 -28.52
N LEU A 54 -15.76 0.58 -28.44
CA LEU A 54 -16.75 -0.38 -27.93
C LEU A 54 -16.90 -1.60 -28.85
N GLN A 55 -16.78 -1.42 -30.17
CA GLN A 55 -16.80 -2.52 -31.12
C GLN A 55 -15.56 -3.41 -30.99
N GLU A 56 -14.37 -2.82 -30.89
CA GLU A 56 -13.11 -3.54 -30.67
C GLU A 56 -13.15 -4.34 -29.36
N LEU A 57 -13.62 -3.72 -28.27
CA LEU A 57 -13.74 -4.39 -26.98
C LEU A 57 -14.74 -5.55 -27.04
N LYS A 58 -15.91 -5.33 -27.65
CA LYS A 58 -16.92 -6.39 -27.83
C LYS A 58 -16.36 -7.56 -28.63
N GLN A 59 -15.62 -7.29 -29.70
CA GLN A 59 -14.98 -8.33 -30.52
C GLN A 59 -13.91 -9.07 -29.71
N ALA A 60 -13.09 -8.37 -28.94
CA ALA A 60 -12.05 -8.98 -28.11
C ALA A 60 -12.65 -9.92 -27.04
N VAL A 61 -13.76 -9.53 -26.39
CA VAL A 61 -14.51 -10.38 -25.46
C VAL A 61 -15.12 -11.59 -26.17
N ALA A 62 -15.73 -11.40 -27.34
CA ALA A 62 -16.33 -12.49 -28.09
C ALA A 62 -15.30 -13.53 -28.57
N ASN A 63 -14.09 -13.08 -28.89
CA ASN A 63 -13.00 -13.92 -29.39
C ASN A 63 -12.09 -14.48 -28.29
N HIS A 64 -12.39 -14.26 -27.01
CA HIS A 64 -11.51 -14.63 -25.89
C HIS A 64 -10.07 -14.12 -26.03
N ALA A 65 -9.93 -12.92 -26.60
CA ALA A 65 -8.66 -12.25 -26.84
C ALA A 65 -8.29 -11.36 -25.63
N ASP A 66 -8.02 -11.99 -24.49
CA ASP A 66 -7.71 -11.31 -23.22
C ASP A 66 -6.61 -10.25 -23.37
N GLN A 67 -5.55 -10.55 -24.13
CA GLN A 67 -4.47 -9.59 -24.40
C GLN A 67 -4.96 -8.33 -25.12
N ALA A 68 -5.89 -8.47 -26.06
CA ALA A 68 -6.47 -7.32 -26.77
C ALA A 68 -7.36 -6.50 -25.84
N ILE A 69 -8.07 -7.14 -24.91
CA ILE A 69 -8.84 -6.45 -23.85
C ILE A 69 -7.88 -5.61 -22.99
N TYR A 70 -6.79 -6.19 -22.49
CA TYR A 70 -5.80 -5.44 -21.69
C TYR A 70 -5.16 -4.29 -22.46
N ALA A 71 -4.88 -4.48 -23.76
CA ALA A 71 -4.36 -3.41 -24.62
C ALA A 71 -5.35 -2.25 -24.79
N LEU A 72 -6.65 -2.54 -24.83
CA LEU A 72 -7.71 -1.53 -24.93
C LEU A 72 -7.91 -0.77 -23.60
N LEU A 73 -7.83 -1.48 -22.47
CA LEU A 73 -8.03 -0.90 -21.13
C LEU A 73 -6.92 0.07 -20.71
N ASP A 74 -5.66 -0.19 -21.10
CA ASP A 74 -4.54 0.73 -20.83
C ASP A 74 -3.54 0.77 -21.99
N GLN A 75 -3.87 1.56 -23.02
CA GLN A 75 -3.08 1.67 -24.25
C GLN A 75 -1.67 2.20 -23.99
N LYS A 76 -1.52 3.15 -23.06
CA LYS A 76 -0.25 3.77 -22.68
C LYS A 76 0.66 2.73 -22.06
N ARG A 77 0.17 2.02 -21.02
CA ARG A 77 0.96 1.01 -20.34
C ARG A 77 1.30 -0.15 -21.26
N TYR A 78 0.34 -0.61 -22.06
CA TYR A 78 0.59 -1.66 -23.04
C TYR A 78 1.66 -1.25 -24.07
N ALA A 79 1.60 -0.03 -24.60
CA ALA A 79 2.60 0.47 -25.55
C ALA A 79 4.02 0.54 -24.94
N ALA A 80 4.12 0.95 -23.68
CA ALA A 80 5.39 1.09 -22.97
C ALA A 80 5.99 -0.27 -22.53
N GLU A 81 5.19 -1.11 -21.85
CA GLU A 81 5.66 -2.34 -21.22
C GLU A 81 5.70 -3.54 -22.17
N ILE A 82 4.85 -3.58 -23.21
CA ILE A 82 4.74 -4.70 -24.14
C ILE A 82 5.32 -4.37 -25.52
N MET A 83 4.97 -3.21 -26.10
CA MET A 83 5.43 -2.85 -27.44
C MET A 83 6.78 -2.11 -27.46
N HIS A 84 7.27 -1.63 -26.30
CA HIS A 84 8.47 -0.79 -26.17
C HIS A 84 8.49 0.41 -27.13
N ARG A 85 7.34 1.07 -27.32
CA ARG A 85 7.17 2.26 -28.17
C ARG A 85 7.05 3.53 -27.33
N GLU A 86 7.37 4.69 -27.93
CA GLU A 86 7.13 5.99 -27.31
C GLU A 86 5.65 6.18 -26.92
N GLU A 87 5.41 6.89 -25.82
CA GLU A 87 4.12 6.96 -25.12
C GLU A 87 2.96 7.36 -26.05
N LYS A 88 2.08 6.41 -26.38
CA LYS A 88 0.75 6.73 -26.87
C LYS A 88 -0.07 7.24 -25.69
N ALA A 89 -0.60 8.46 -25.77
CA ALA A 89 -1.50 8.97 -24.72
C ALA A 89 -2.77 8.11 -24.67
N ASN A 90 -3.22 7.80 -23.46
CA ASN A 90 -4.53 7.19 -23.25
C ASN A 90 -5.61 8.17 -23.68
N ASP A 91 -6.55 7.72 -24.50
CA ASP A 91 -7.76 8.50 -24.78
C ASP A 91 -8.73 8.31 -23.62
N THR A 92 -8.64 9.21 -22.63
CA THR A 92 -9.50 9.20 -21.44
C THR A 92 -10.99 9.28 -21.78
N GLY A 93 -11.35 9.78 -22.97
CA GLY A 93 -12.75 9.90 -23.40
C GLY A 93 -13.41 8.58 -23.78
N VAL A 94 -12.63 7.54 -24.10
CA VAL A 94 -13.12 6.18 -24.40
C VAL A 94 -13.01 5.22 -23.22
N MET A 95 -12.00 5.39 -22.37
CA MET A 95 -11.80 4.50 -21.21
C MET A 95 -12.98 4.56 -20.22
N THR A 96 -13.56 5.74 -19.99
CA THR A 96 -14.70 5.90 -19.07
C THR A 96 -16.00 5.26 -19.58
N LEU A 97 -16.04 4.79 -20.83
CA LEU A 97 -17.25 4.18 -21.40
C LEU A 97 -17.56 2.79 -20.83
N VAL A 98 -16.60 2.19 -20.13
CA VAL A 98 -16.70 0.82 -19.60
C VAL A 98 -16.55 0.77 -18.09
N ASP A 99 -16.59 1.92 -17.42
CA ASP A 99 -16.49 2.02 -15.96
C ASP A 99 -17.59 1.20 -15.26
N ASP A 100 -18.79 1.16 -15.83
CA ASP A 100 -19.93 0.37 -15.35
C ASP A 100 -19.80 -1.14 -15.62
N LEU A 101 -18.85 -1.54 -16.46
CA LEU A 101 -18.53 -2.93 -16.81
C LEU A 101 -17.30 -3.47 -16.07
N THR A 102 -16.65 -2.66 -15.24
CA THR A 102 -15.39 -2.98 -14.53
C THR A 102 -15.46 -4.32 -13.79
N ALA A 103 -16.55 -4.57 -13.06
CA ALA A 103 -16.73 -5.81 -12.29
C ALA A 103 -16.85 -7.05 -13.19
N GLN A 104 -17.60 -6.94 -14.28
CA GLN A 104 -17.83 -8.01 -15.25
C GLN A 104 -16.56 -8.30 -16.05
N LEU A 105 -15.84 -7.26 -16.47
CA LEU A 105 -14.56 -7.40 -17.17
C LEU A 105 -13.51 -8.03 -16.25
N SER A 106 -13.45 -7.59 -15.00
CA SER A 106 -12.55 -8.17 -14.00
C SER A 106 -12.86 -9.65 -13.77
N ASN A 107 -14.13 -10.00 -13.56
CA ASN A 107 -14.54 -11.40 -13.39
C ASN A 107 -14.21 -12.24 -14.63
N TYR A 108 -14.49 -11.73 -15.83
CA TYR A 108 -14.19 -12.41 -17.10
C TYR A 108 -12.68 -12.69 -17.27
N LEU A 109 -11.84 -11.70 -17.02
CA LEU A 109 -10.38 -11.81 -17.18
C LEU A 109 -9.70 -12.60 -16.06
N SER A 110 -10.37 -12.77 -14.92
CA SER A 110 -9.79 -13.39 -13.73
C SER A 110 -9.37 -14.84 -13.94
N THR A 111 -10.08 -15.61 -14.79
CA THR A 111 -9.92 -17.06 -14.83
C THR A 111 -8.53 -17.47 -15.32
N LYS A 112 -8.10 -16.96 -16.48
CA LYS A 112 -6.75 -17.25 -17.00
C LYS A 112 -5.66 -16.63 -16.14
N LEU A 113 -5.92 -15.44 -15.59
CA LEU A 113 -4.97 -14.75 -14.72
C LEU A 113 -4.72 -15.56 -13.44
N ILE A 114 -5.77 -15.96 -12.73
CA ILE A 114 -5.67 -16.75 -11.49
C ILE A 114 -5.01 -18.11 -11.78
N ASN A 115 -5.29 -18.74 -12.92
CA ASN A 115 -4.61 -19.97 -13.31
C ASN A 115 -3.10 -19.77 -13.50
N TYR A 116 -2.69 -18.71 -14.21
CA TYR A 116 -1.28 -18.34 -14.35
C TYR A 116 -0.64 -18.04 -12.99
N LEU A 117 -1.31 -17.23 -12.16
CA LEU A 117 -0.83 -16.86 -10.84
C LEU A 117 -0.71 -18.05 -9.88
N SER A 118 -1.60 -19.04 -9.98
CA SER A 118 -1.52 -20.26 -9.16
C SER A 118 -0.29 -21.10 -9.46
N GLN A 119 0.31 -20.95 -10.66
CA GLN A 119 1.56 -21.58 -11.05
C GLN A 119 2.77 -20.70 -10.72
N ALA A 120 2.69 -19.40 -11.02
CA ALA A 120 3.78 -18.45 -10.80
C ALA A 120 3.98 -18.06 -9.32
N TYR A 121 2.91 -18.10 -8.52
CA TYR A 121 2.86 -17.77 -7.09
C TYR A 121 2.07 -18.86 -6.35
N PRO A 122 2.61 -20.08 -6.21
CA PRO A 122 1.88 -21.25 -5.71
C PRO A 122 1.46 -21.17 -4.23
N PHE A 123 1.88 -20.11 -3.55
CA PHE A 123 1.57 -19.83 -2.15
C PHE A 123 0.45 -18.79 -1.97
N PHE A 124 -0.01 -18.15 -3.05
CA PHE A 124 -1.15 -17.24 -2.99
C PHE A 124 -2.46 -17.95 -3.36
N TYR A 125 -3.50 -17.65 -2.57
CA TYR A 125 -4.85 -18.16 -2.76
C TYR A 125 -5.81 -17.01 -2.98
N TYR A 126 -6.66 -17.14 -3.99
CA TYR A 126 -7.56 -16.08 -4.42
C TYR A 126 -9.01 -16.46 -4.12
N GLU A 127 -9.74 -15.56 -3.46
CA GLU A 127 -11.15 -15.75 -3.12
C GLU A 127 -11.96 -14.56 -3.64
N GLU A 128 -12.95 -14.84 -4.49
CA GLU A 128 -13.90 -13.82 -4.96
C GLU A 128 -14.89 -13.50 -3.83
N TYR A 129 -14.81 -12.28 -3.30
CA TYR A 129 -15.72 -11.81 -2.23
C TYR A 129 -16.82 -10.89 -2.75
N GLN A 130 -16.64 -10.38 -3.96
CA GLN A 130 -17.60 -9.59 -4.72
C GLN A 130 -17.28 -9.78 -6.21
N LEU A 131 -18.28 -9.67 -7.09
CA LEU A 131 -18.09 -9.86 -8.54
C LEU A 131 -16.89 -9.07 -9.05
N GLY A 132 -15.87 -9.78 -9.56
CA GLY A 132 -14.66 -9.17 -10.11
C GLY A 132 -13.68 -8.61 -9.06
N HIS A 133 -13.87 -8.91 -7.77
CA HIS A 133 -12.97 -8.50 -6.70
C HIS A 133 -12.48 -9.72 -5.92
N TYR A 134 -11.15 -9.82 -5.80
CA TYR A 134 -10.49 -11.00 -5.28
C TYR A 134 -9.59 -10.63 -4.11
N ARG A 135 -9.85 -11.24 -2.94
CA ARG A 135 -8.92 -11.23 -1.83
C ARG A 135 -7.82 -12.23 -2.09
N MET A 136 -6.62 -11.86 -1.71
CA MET A 136 -5.44 -12.70 -1.80
C MET A 136 -4.99 -13.09 -0.40
N TYR A 137 -4.83 -14.38 -0.16
CA TYR A 137 -4.34 -14.94 1.09
C TYR A 137 -2.97 -15.58 0.88
N PHE A 138 -2.10 -15.45 1.88
CA PHE A 138 -0.82 -16.14 1.89
C PHE A 138 -0.97 -17.49 2.59
N GLY A 139 -0.75 -18.57 1.85
CA GLY A 139 -0.72 -19.94 2.37
C GLY A 139 -2.09 -20.59 2.56
N ASN A 140 -2.07 -21.91 2.80
CA ASN A 140 -3.26 -22.75 2.90
C ASN A 140 -3.52 -23.27 4.31
N TRP A 141 -3.14 -22.53 5.34
CA TRP A 141 -3.40 -22.93 6.74
C TRP A 141 -4.69 -22.30 7.27
N TRP A 142 -5.20 -22.85 8.37
CA TRP A 142 -6.46 -22.42 8.99
C TRP A 142 -6.43 -20.95 9.43
N ASP A 143 -5.25 -20.45 9.78
CA ASP A 143 -4.99 -19.06 10.17
C ASP A 143 -4.32 -18.25 9.04
N ARG A 144 -4.70 -18.53 7.78
CA ARG A 144 -4.13 -17.83 6.62
C ARG A 144 -4.52 -16.35 6.70
N ARG A 145 -3.53 -15.50 6.45
CA ARG A 145 -3.69 -14.06 6.48
C ARG A 145 -4.15 -13.55 5.13
N GLN A 146 -5.12 -12.64 5.13
CA GLN A 146 -5.37 -11.79 3.97
C GLN A 146 -4.13 -10.92 3.77
N PHE A 147 -3.45 -11.11 2.66
CA PHE A 147 -2.19 -10.42 2.34
C PHE A 147 -2.39 -9.27 1.35
N GLY A 148 -3.58 -9.16 0.76
CA GLY A 148 -3.94 -8.07 -0.13
C GLY A 148 -5.13 -8.42 -1.00
N GLU A 149 -5.20 -7.76 -2.16
CA GLU A 149 -6.19 -7.96 -3.20
C GLU A 149 -5.50 -8.12 -4.56
N LEU A 150 -6.17 -8.81 -5.49
CA LEU A 150 -5.76 -8.90 -6.87
C LEU A 150 -6.55 -7.89 -7.71
N ASP A 151 -5.84 -6.93 -8.27
CA ASP A 151 -6.35 -6.00 -9.28
C ASP A 151 -6.19 -6.67 -10.65
N VAL A 152 -7.24 -7.35 -11.09
CA VAL A 152 -7.24 -8.16 -12.32
C VAL A 152 -7.05 -7.29 -13.56
N LEU A 153 -7.66 -6.10 -13.59
CA LEU A 153 -7.60 -5.19 -14.74
C LEU A 153 -6.20 -4.62 -14.94
N ASN A 154 -5.49 -4.33 -13.85
CA ASN A 154 -4.11 -3.86 -13.89
C ASN A 154 -3.06 -4.97 -13.79
N ILE A 155 -3.48 -6.23 -13.63
CA ILE A 155 -2.62 -7.41 -13.46
C ILE A 155 -1.58 -7.13 -12.36
N ARG A 156 -2.06 -6.81 -11.15
CA ARG A 156 -1.21 -6.36 -10.04
C ARG A 156 -1.76 -6.83 -8.70
N PHE A 157 -0.84 -7.14 -7.78
CA PHE A 157 -1.17 -7.30 -6.37
C PHE A 157 -1.24 -5.96 -5.65
N VAL A 158 -2.34 -5.72 -4.95
CA VAL A 158 -2.52 -4.62 -4.02
C VAL A 158 -2.30 -5.18 -2.62
N PHE A 159 -1.05 -5.19 -2.15
CA PHE A 159 -0.71 -5.76 -0.84
C PHE A 159 -1.24 -4.91 0.31
N ASP A 160 -1.61 -5.57 1.42
CA ASP A 160 -1.76 -4.88 2.69
C ASP A 160 -0.39 -4.37 3.12
N GLN A 161 -0.26 -3.04 3.28
CA GLN A 161 1.03 -2.41 3.54
C GLN A 161 1.64 -2.85 4.88
N SER A 162 0.81 -3.08 5.89
CA SER A 162 1.28 -3.48 7.21
C SER A 162 1.84 -4.90 7.16
N GLU A 163 1.16 -5.79 6.45
CA GLU A 163 1.56 -7.18 6.31
C GLU A 163 2.75 -7.35 5.37
N TYR A 164 2.79 -6.58 4.29
CA TYR A 164 3.95 -6.51 3.41
C TYR A 164 5.20 -6.00 4.13
N ALA A 165 5.08 -4.89 4.89
CA ALA A 165 6.20 -4.33 5.65
C ALA A 165 6.72 -5.31 6.70
N LYS A 166 5.82 -6.06 7.35
CA LYS A 166 6.16 -7.11 8.30
C LYS A 166 6.95 -8.24 7.63
N LEU A 167 6.47 -8.72 6.47
CA LEU A 167 7.16 -9.74 5.70
C LEU A 167 8.55 -9.27 5.25
N ALA A 168 8.65 -8.08 4.65
CA ALA A 168 9.91 -7.47 4.24
C ALA A 168 10.89 -7.36 5.43
N LYS A 169 10.42 -6.83 6.57
CA LYS A 169 11.25 -6.72 7.77
C LYS A 169 11.71 -8.07 8.30
N SER A 170 10.89 -9.11 8.17
CA SER A 170 11.26 -10.46 8.58
C SER A 170 12.39 -11.05 7.73
N PHE A 171 12.51 -10.66 6.46
CA PHE A 171 13.66 -11.02 5.62
C PHE A 171 14.94 -10.33 6.09
N GLU A 172 14.89 -9.02 6.36
CA GLU A 172 16.04 -8.27 6.89
C GLU A 172 16.56 -8.86 8.20
N LEU A 173 15.66 -9.13 9.15
CA LEU A 173 16.02 -9.67 10.46
C LEU A 173 16.59 -11.08 10.35
N ALA A 174 16.09 -11.89 9.42
CA ALA A 174 16.60 -13.23 9.23
C ALA A 174 18.04 -13.28 8.70
N GLN A 175 18.46 -12.28 7.91
CA GLN A 175 19.87 -12.14 7.52
C GLN A 175 20.78 -11.93 8.75
N ALA A 176 20.26 -11.29 9.80
CA ALA A 176 20.93 -11.14 11.08
C ALA A 176 20.69 -12.30 12.07
N GLY A 177 20.04 -13.40 11.65
CA GLY A 177 19.70 -14.53 12.52
C GLY A 177 18.62 -14.22 13.56
N GLN A 178 17.86 -13.14 13.37
CA GLN A 178 16.82 -12.68 14.30
C GLN A 178 15.42 -13.02 13.80
N ARG A 179 14.46 -13.05 14.74
CA ARG A 179 13.03 -13.22 14.46
C ARG A 179 12.30 -11.89 14.63
N TYR A 180 11.25 -11.67 13.86
CA TYR A 180 10.46 -10.43 13.87
C TYR A 180 10.01 -10.02 15.28
N ASN A 181 9.38 -10.93 16.03
CA ASN A 181 8.94 -10.66 17.40
C ASN A 181 9.94 -11.09 18.49
N GLY A 182 11.20 -11.38 18.13
CA GLY A 182 12.18 -11.97 19.05
C GLY A 182 12.43 -11.12 20.30
N GLN A 183 12.73 -9.83 20.09
CA GLN A 183 12.99 -8.90 21.19
C GLN A 183 11.78 -8.76 22.14
N ARG A 184 10.57 -8.62 21.57
CA ARG A 184 9.36 -8.45 22.38
C ARG A 184 9.05 -9.69 23.21
N ILE A 185 9.27 -10.88 22.65
CA ILE A 185 9.14 -12.14 23.41
C ILE A 185 10.13 -12.17 24.57
N GLU A 186 11.39 -11.79 24.34
CA GLU A 186 12.41 -11.76 25.39
C GLU A 186 12.07 -10.77 26.51
N GLU A 187 11.55 -9.59 26.18
CA GLU A 187 11.09 -8.59 27.16
C GLU A 187 9.96 -9.14 28.04
N LEU A 188 8.94 -9.76 27.44
CA LEU A 188 7.81 -10.36 28.15
C LEU A 188 8.26 -11.53 29.04
N SER A 189 9.21 -12.35 28.56
CA SER A 189 9.80 -13.43 29.35
C SER A 189 10.55 -12.90 30.57
N LYS A 190 11.37 -11.86 30.41
CA LYS A 190 12.09 -11.22 31.53
C LYS A 190 11.13 -10.59 32.55
N GLU A 191 10.04 -9.97 32.08
CA GLU A 191 9.00 -9.44 32.96
C GLU A 191 8.34 -10.56 33.75
N ASN A 192 8.02 -11.69 33.11
CA ASN A 192 7.47 -12.85 33.78
C ASN A 192 8.42 -13.42 34.84
N ASP A 193 9.71 -13.51 34.54
CA ASP A 193 10.73 -13.96 35.51
C ASP A 193 10.79 -13.04 36.73
N ARG A 194 10.74 -11.71 36.53
CA ARG A 194 10.67 -10.73 37.62
C ARG A 194 9.40 -10.92 38.45
N LEU A 195 8.25 -11.02 37.80
CA LEU A 195 6.96 -11.17 38.47
C LEU A 195 6.86 -12.49 39.25
N GLN A 196 7.44 -13.57 38.71
CA GLN A 196 7.51 -14.84 39.40
C GLN A 196 8.44 -14.77 40.62
N ALA A 197 9.62 -14.14 40.48
CA ALA A 197 10.51 -13.89 41.62
C ALA A 197 9.85 -13.03 42.71
N LEU A 198 8.97 -12.10 42.31
CA LEU A 198 8.16 -11.31 43.23
C LEU A 198 7.11 -12.19 43.93
N ILE A 199 6.45 -13.11 43.25
CA ILE A 199 5.53 -14.06 43.91
C ILE A 199 6.30 -14.96 44.89
N ASP A 200 7.43 -15.52 44.46
CA ASP A 200 8.22 -16.49 45.23
C ASP A 200 8.90 -15.88 46.47
N SER A 201 9.05 -14.55 46.52
CA SER A 201 9.66 -13.84 47.65
C SER A 201 8.65 -13.35 48.69
N ALA A 202 7.37 -13.73 48.61
CA ALA A 202 6.31 -13.30 49.55
C ALA A 202 6.70 -13.50 51.02
N ASP A 203 7.06 -14.72 51.43
CA ASP A 203 7.43 -15.02 52.82
C ASP A 203 8.65 -14.19 53.31
N LYS A 204 9.60 -13.92 52.40
CA LYS A 204 10.77 -13.09 52.73
C LYS A 204 10.38 -11.63 52.93
N ARG A 205 9.43 -11.11 52.15
CA ARG A 205 8.92 -9.75 52.31
C ARG A 205 8.12 -9.62 53.60
N ASP A 206 7.28 -10.61 53.92
CA ASP A 206 6.51 -10.62 55.17
C ASP A 206 7.43 -10.63 56.40
N ALA A 207 8.44 -11.52 56.42
CA ALA A 207 9.45 -11.53 57.48
C ALA A 207 10.20 -10.19 57.58
N LYS A 208 10.54 -9.57 56.44
CA LYS A 208 11.23 -8.28 56.43
C LYS A 208 10.33 -7.13 56.92
N LYS A 209 9.03 -7.18 56.65
CA LYS A 209 8.06 -6.22 57.19
C LYS A 209 7.97 -6.32 58.71
N GLU A 210 7.89 -7.52 59.25
CA GLU A 210 7.86 -7.74 60.70
C GLU A 210 9.13 -7.21 61.38
N GLU A 211 10.31 -7.48 60.81
CA GLU A 211 11.59 -6.96 61.29
C GLU A 211 11.62 -5.43 61.29
N LEU A 212 11.25 -4.80 60.16
CA LEU A 212 11.24 -3.34 60.03
C LEU A 212 10.19 -2.67 60.95
N GLN A 213 9.04 -3.30 61.18
CA GLN A 213 8.04 -2.82 62.13
C GLN A 213 8.55 -2.89 63.57
N ALA A 214 9.28 -3.95 63.94
CA ALA A 214 9.92 -4.07 65.24
C ALA A 214 11.02 -3.00 65.43
N GLU A 215 11.89 -2.82 64.43
CA GLU A 215 12.92 -1.76 64.42
C GLU A 215 12.31 -0.36 64.56
N LEU A 216 11.22 -0.08 63.84
CA LEU A 216 10.52 1.21 63.90
C LEU A 216 9.95 1.47 65.29
N LYS A 217 9.38 0.44 65.93
CA LYS A 217 8.82 0.53 67.29
C LYS A 217 9.91 0.77 68.33
N GLU A 218 11.06 0.10 68.21
CA GLU A 218 12.21 0.30 69.09
C GLU A 218 12.83 1.69 68.91
N ALA A 219 13.04 2.12 67.66
CA ALA A 219 13.51 3.46 67.34
C ALA A 219 12.55 4.55 67.88
N SER A 220 11.25 4.25 67.94
CA SER A 220 10.22 5.12 68.53
C SER A 220 10.26 5.17 70.06
N ALA A 221 10.57 4.05 70.71
CA ALA A 221 10.65 3.94 72.17
C ALA A 221 11.90 4.61 72.77
N ARG A 222 12.99 4.73 72.02
CA ARG A 222 14.26 5.35 72.46
C ARG A 222 14.25 6.90 72.49
N ASN A 223 13.09 7.52 72.30
CA ASN A 223 12.96 8.99 72.30
C ASN A 223 12.94 9.58 73.72
N GLY A 224 14.07 10.19 74.11
CA GLY A 224 14.12 11.28 75.09
C GLY A 224 13.96 12.64 74.40
N LEU A 225 13.67 13.69 75.18
CA LEU A 225 13.26 15.07 74.78
C LEU A 225 14.17 15.81 73.76
N PHE A 226 15.26 15.21 73.29
CA PHE A 226 16.15 15.71 72.25
C PHE A 226 16.35 14.64 71.16
N GLU A 227 15.46 14.61 70.19
CA GLU A 227 15.57 13.70 69.04
C GLU A 227 16.69 14.19 68.10
N SER A 228 17.74 13.40 67.90
CA SER A 228 18.83 13.75 66.98
C SER A 228 18.36 13.61 65.52
N SER A 229 18.85 14.47 64.61
CA SER A 229 18.51 14.42 63.17
C SER A 229 18.74 13.04 62.55
N LYS A 230 19.73 12.31 63.06
CA LYS A 230 20.10 10.96 62.63
C LYS A 230 19.04 9.90 62.96
N ASN A 231 18.33 10.03 64.10
CA ASN A 231 17.24 9.11 64.45
C ASN A 231 16.02 9.32 63.55
N ARG A 232 15.75 10.57 63.19
CA ARG A 232 14.67 10.92 62.24
C ARG A 232 14.93 10.35 60.86
N GLU A 233 16.13 10.54 60.31
CA GLU A 233 16.54 9.99 59.01
C GLU A 233 16.43 8.45 58.98
N THR A 234 16.80 7.78 60.08
CA THR A 234 16.69 6.32 60.20
C THR A 234 15.23 5.87 60.15
N ARG A 235 14.31 6.56 60.84
CA ARG A 235 12.86 6.26 60.75
C ARG A 235 12.32 6.51 59.35
N GLU A 236 12.67 7.63 58.73
CA GLU A 236 12.24 7.94 57.36
C GLU A 236 12.69 6.85 56.37
N ALA A 237 13.92 6.34 56.52
CA ALA A 237 14.42 5.22 55.71
C ALA A 237 13.66 3.90 55.96
N ILE A 238 13.29 3.59 57.21
CA ILE A 238 12.50 2.39 57.53
C ILE A 238 11.08 2.50 56.94
N VAL A 239 10.44 3.67 57.06
CA VAL A 239 9.13 3.95 56.48
C VAL A 239 9.17 3.82 54.95
N ALA A 240 10.20 4.35 54.30
CA ALA A 240 10.37 4.22 52.86
C ALA A 240 10.50 2.75 52.42
N LYS A 241 11.25 1.92 53.18
CA LYS A 241 11.37 0.49 52.90
C LYS A 241 10.07 -0.27 53.12
N LEU A 242 9.29 0.07 54.15
CA LEU A 242 7.97 -0.52 54.38
C LEU A 242 7.01 -0.20 53.23
N SER A 243 7.00 1.06 52.78
CA SER A 243 6.20 1.49 51.61
C SER A 243 6.61 0.75 50.34
N GLU A 244 7.91 0.56 50.09
CA GLU A 244 8.39 -0.24 48.96
C GLU A 244 7.92 -1.70 49.03
N LEU A 245 7.96 -2.32 50.21
CA LEU A 245 7.46 -3.69 50.40
C LEU A 245 5.92 -3.79 50.27
N GLU A 246 5.18 -2.71 50.58
CA GLU A 246 3.75 -2.62 50.30
C GLU A 246 3.47 -2.53 48.79
N ASN A 247 4.20 -1.68 48.06
CA ASN A 247 4.10 -1.59 46.60
C ASN A 247 4.39 -2.94 45.93
N GLN A 248 5.40 -3.66 46.42
CA GLN A 248 5.76 -4.99 45.94
C GLN A 248 4.65 -6.02 46.18
N ASP A 249 3.92 -5.93 47.29
CA ASP A 249 2.78 -6.83 47.53
C ASP A 249 1.57 -6.49 46.67
N GLU A 250 1.31 -5.21 46.43
CA GLU A 250 0.29 -4.79 45.47
C GLU A 250 0.60 -5.30 44.05
N GLU A 251 1.86 -5.19 43.62
CA GLU A 251 2.32 -5.76 42.36
C GLU A 251 2.17 -7.29 42.34
N ALA A 252 2.60 -7.99 43.41
CA ALA A 252 2.51 -9.44 43.54
C ALA A 252 1.06 -9.96 43.44
N ARG A 253 0.08 -9.23 44.01
CA ARG A 253 -1.35 -9.60 43.94
C ARG A 253 -1.87 -9.68 42.51
N THR A 254 -1.35 -8.86 41.61
CA THR A 254 -1.74 -8.85 40.19
C THR A 254 -0.78 -9.62 39.28
N ALA A 255 0.39 -10.02 39.79
CA ALA A 255 1.46 -10.65 39.04
C ALA A 255 1.02 -11.93 38.32
N ALA A 256 0.26 -12.81 38.96
CA ALA A 256 -0.23 -14.04 38.32
C ALA A 256 -1.12 -13.76 37.09
N GLY A 257 -1.97 -12.73 37.17
CA GLY A 257 -2.80 -12.28 36.05
C GLY A 257 -1.96 -11.72 34.90
N LYS A 258 -0.95 -10.89 35.23
CA LYS A 258 0.00 -10.33 34.25
C LYS A 258 0.82 -11.42 33.57
N ILE A 259 1.37 -12.38 34.32
CA ILE A 259 2.13 -13.52 33.78
C ILE A 259 1.26 -14.30 32.78
N LYS A 260 0.01 -14.58 33.12
CA LYS A 260 -0.92 -15.27 32.22
C LYS A 260 -1.15 -14.48 30.92
N ALA A 261 -1.38 -13.17 31.02
CA ALA A 261 -1.56 -12.30 29.85
C ALA A 261 -0.30 -12.26 28.97
N ASN A 262 0.87 -12.09 29.59
CA ASN A 262 2.16 -12.08 28.92
C ASN A 262 2.43 -13.40 28.20
N ASN A 263 2.14 -14.55 28.84
CA ASN A 263 2.29 -15.87 28.22
C ASN A 263 1.38 -16.04 26.99
N GLN A 264 0.14 -15.55 27.05
CA GLN A 264 -0.74 -15.55 25.87
C GLN A 264 -0.16 -14.70 24.74
N GLN A 265 0.36 -13.51 25.08
CA GLN A 265 0.98 -12.63 24.08
C GLN A 265 2.23 -13.27 23.46
N VAL A 266 3.09 -13.90 24.26
CA VAL A 266 4.27 -14.65 23.78
C VAL A 266 3.84 -15.76 22.82
N LEU A 267 2.75 -16.47 23.11
CA LEU A 267 2.23 -17.51 22.24
C LEU A 267 1.79 -16.93 20.89
N GLU A 268 1.01 -15.85 20.86
CA GLU A 268 0.59 -15.22 19.60
C GLU A 268 1.77 -14.68 18.79
N LEU A 269 2.74 -14.02 19.44
CA LEU A 269 3.97 -13.54 18.80
C LEU A 269 4.82 -14.68 18.22
N SER A 270 4.79 -15.86 18.86
CA SER A 270 5.50 -17.06 18.39
C SER A 270 4.80 -17.71 17.19
N LYS A 271 3.47 -17.75 17.18
CA LYS A 271 2.70 -18.17 16.00
C LYS A 271 2.98 -17.25 14.82
N GLU A 272 2.96 -15.93 15.03
CA GLU A 272 3.26 -14.94 14.02
C GLU A 272 4.67 -15.14 13.42
N ASN A 273 5.68 -15.36 14.26
CA ASN A 273 7.04 -15.68 13.78
C ASN A 273 7.07 -16.96 12.93
N THR A 274 6.24 -17.94 13.28
CA THR A 274 6.16 -19.22 12.55
C THR A 274 5.51 -19.01 11.18
N ILE A 275 4.42 -18.25 11.12
CA ILE A 275 3.75 -17.85 9.87
C ILE A 275 4.74 -17.13 8.95
N LEU A 276 5.40 -16.07 9.45
CA LEU A 276 6.42 -15.34 8.68
C LEU A 276 7.53 -16.26 8.19
N SER A 277 7.94 -17.25 8.99
CA SER A 277 8.97 -18.22 8.55
C SER A 277 8.50 -19.08 7.38
N TYR A 278 7.23 -19.49 7.35
CA TYR A 278 6.67 -20.24 6.22
C TYR A 278 6.49 -19.35 4.99
N GLU A 279 5.99 -18.13 5.17
CA GLU A 279 5.83 -17.16 4.06
C GLU A 279 7.18 -16.86 3.39
N ARG A 280 8.21 -16.57 4.19
CA ARG A 280 9.57 -16.38 3.67
C ARG A 280 10.09 -17.61 2.94
N LYS A 281 9.88 -18.81 3.51
CA LYS A 281 10.30 -20.06 2.87
C LYS A 281 9.62 -20.25 1.52
N SER A 282 8.31 -20.00 1.41
CA SER A 282 7.58 -20.12 0.15
C SER A 282 8.10 -19.16 -0.93
N ILE A 283 8.47 -17.92 -0.53
CA ILE A 283 9.09 -16.96 -1.44
C ILE A 283 10.48 -17.43 -1.86
N VAL A 284 11.32 -17.87 -0.93
CA VAL A 284 12.68 -18.36 -1.24
C VAL A 284 12.63 -19.60 -2.11
N ASP A 285 11.73 -20.54 -1.84
CA ASP A 285 11.60 -21.77 -2.61
C ASP A 285 11.11 -21.49 -4.06
N THR A 286 10.29 -20.44 -4.26
CA THR A 286 9.76 -20.07 -5.60
C THR A 286 10.67 -19.11 -6.37
N PHE A 287 11.18 -18.07 -5.70
CA PHE A 287 11.88 -16.94 -6.32
C PHE A 287 13.37 -16.85 -5.95
N GLY A 288 13.83 -17.60 -4.95
CA GLY A 288 15.22 -17.57 -4.46
C GLY A 288 15.48 -16.45 -3.45
N SER A 289 14.98 -15.25 -3.69
CA SER A 289 15.17 -14.08 -2.81
C SER A 289 13.90 -13.21 -2.69
N PHE A 290 13.90 -12.32 -1.71
CA PHE A 290 12.80 -11.35 -1.58
C PHE A 290 12.87 -10.32 -2.72
N GLU A 291 14.07 -9.92 -3.11
CA GLU A 291 14.33 -8.98 -4.20
C GLU A 291 13.84 -9.52 -5.55
N ASP A 292 14.02 -10.82 -5.80
CA ASP A 292 13.52 -11.50 -6.99
C ASP A 292 11.99 -11.61 -6.99
N PHE A 293 11.38 -11.84 -5.83
CA PHE A 293 9.93 -11.76 -5.66
C PHE A 293 9.40 -10.35 -5.97
N GLU A 294 10.04 -9.30 -5.48
CA GLU A 294 9.66 -7.92 -5.82
C GLU A 294 9.83 -7.63 -7.31
N LEU A 295 10.90 -8.13 -7.92
CA LEU A 295 11.14 -7.99 -9.35
C LEU A 295 10.07 -8.70 -10.18
N ALA A 296 9.67 -9.91 -9.77
CA ALA A 296 8.58 -10.65 -10.40
C ALA A 296 7.25 -9.90 -10.30
N ASN A 297 6.94 -9.33 -9.13
CA ASN A 297 5.75 -8.50 -8.93
C ASN A 297 5.75 -7.26 -9.85
N ARG A 298 6.89 -6.56 -9.97
CA ARG A 298 7.03 -5.40 -10.87
C ARG A 298 6.85 -5.77 -12.34
N LYS A 299 7.24 -6.97 -12.74
CA LYS A 299 7.14 -7.46 -14.12
C LYS A 299 5.85 -8.22 -14.41
N LEU A 300 4.97 -8.38 -13.42
CA LEU A 300 3.82 -9.28 -13.50
C LEU A 300 2.93 -9.03 -14.72
N TYR A 301 2.62 -7.76 -15.00
CA TYR A 301 1.82 -7.36 -16.16
C TYR A 301 2.45 -7.84 -17.48
N ALA A 302 3.73 -7.53 -17.70
CA ALA A 302 4.45 -7.95 -18.89
C ALA A 302 4.56 -9.47 -19.00
N SER A 303 4.92 -10.16 -17.91
CA SER A 303 5.09 -11.61 -17.89
C SER A 303 3.79 -12.35 -18.20
N TYR A 304 2.66 -11.94 -17.62
CA TYR A 304 1.37 -12.56 -17.88
C TYR A 304 0.89 -12.30 -19.31
N LEU A 305 0.99 -11.07 -19.82
CA LEU A 305 0.57 -10.79 -21.20
C LEU A 305 1.42 -11.55 -22.23
N GLN A 306 2.70 -11.79 -21.93
CA GLN A 306 3.56 -12.64 -22.76
C GLN A 306 3.14 -14.11 -22.70
N SER A 307 2.68 -14.63 -21.56
CA SER A 307 2.22 -16.01 -21.44
C SER A 307 0.95 -16.25 -22.28
N LEU A 308 0.05 -15.27 -22.38
CA LEU A 308 -1.14 -15.36 -23.24
C LEU A 308 -0.80 -15.55 -24.73
N VAL A 309 0.31 -14.97 -25.20
CA VAL A 309 0.79 -15.15 -26.59
C VAL A 309 1.37 -16.55 -26.79
N ALA A 310 2.06 -17.09 -25.78
CA ALA A 310 2.66 -18.41 -25.85
C ALA A 310 1.60 -19.52 -25.87
N ASP A 311 0.54 -19.39 -25.05
CA ASP A 311 -0.59 -20.32 -25.02
C ASP A 311 -1.36 -20.31 -26.35
N GLY A 312 -1.54 -19.14 -26.98
CA GLY A 312 -2.18 -19.02 -28.29
C GLY A 312 -1.42 -19.73 -29.43
N LYS A 313 -0.10 -19.88 -29.33
CA LYS A 313 0.71 -20.61 -30.32
C LYS A 313 0.68 -22.13 -30.15
N GLN A 314 0.35 -22.64 -28.96
CA GLN A 314 0.25 -24.09 -28.74
C GLN A 314 -1.03 -24.67 -29.33
N VAL A 315 -2.09 -23.87 -29.51
CA VAL A 315 -3.36 -24.34 -30.10
C VAL A 315 -3.32 -24.38 -31.64
N GLU A 316 -2.45 -23.60 -32.29
CA GLU A 316 -2.32 -23.60 -33.77
C GLU A 316 -1.38 -24.69 -34.32
N ALA A 317 -0.71 -25.46 -33.46
CA ALA A 317 0.27 -26.46 -33.88
C ALA A 317 -0.29 -27.90 -34.00
N ASP A 318 -1.59 -28.10 -33.71
CA ASP A 318 -2.23 -29.41 -33.61
C ASP A 318 -3.54 -29.52 -34.45
N ASP A 319 -3.61 -28.82 -35.59
CA ASP A 319 -4.64 -29.03 -36.63
C ASP A 319 -4.05 -29.12 -38.05
#